data_AF-A0A914BZK4-F1
#
_entry.id   AF-A0A914BZK4-F1
#
_cell.length_a   1.000
_cell.length_b   1.000
_cell.length_c   1.000
_cell.angle_alpha   90.00
_cell.angle_beta   90.00
_cell.angle_gamma   90.00
#
_symmetry.space_group_name_H-M   'P 1'
#
loop_
_entity.id
_entity.type
_entity.pdbx_description
1 polymer ?
#
loop_
_entity_poly.entity_id
_entity_poly.type
_entity_poly.pdbx_seq_one_letter_code
_entity_poly.pdbx_strand_id
1 'polypeptide(L)'
;MIPLPNLNLRSVKEYREPLSPSHRLLRSAGKYHLLIGVTGSVATIKLQELIAEIHKQSPPDKIVIKVVTTPNAMNFFNPIDLDEDVFDDRDEWSMWQSRGDPVLHIELRKWADTLLIAPLDANSLAKIAHGLCDNLLTSLVRAWDFNKPLYFAPAMNTAMWENPLTYQHMKTLKELLQFREIPPIEKELMCGDKGYGAMATVQMIASIIASVHNNCCPLVLSFIFIRSFNIRYFQKLHKMWVFGYGSLLWYTDFPYTEVVPGLVKGFSRRFYQLSPDHRGTPEQPGRAVTLVPEEKGTCWGLAYKVPEHAVESTIEYLNFRERAGYTCEQVEFHPDDGSPSFNLYVYISLDNPYYNPSDMDEIVNTIIRSRGRSGTNLEYALRLADVQRRLAPHYYDHHLFELERRLLDACISLRVEDKILQVLGYKLDYLACNASSDKAQILAEDMIFSKAG
;
A
#
# COMPACT_ATOMS: atom_id res chain seq x y z
N MET A 1 32.04 1.25 -7.76
CA MET A 1 31.87 2.69 -8.07
C MET A 1 31.83 2.86 -9.58
N ILE A 2 30.63 2.95 -10.15
CA ILE A 2 30.45 3.43 -11.52
C ILE A 2 30.59 4.97 -11.42
N PRO A 3 31.45 5.63 -12.21
CA PRO A 3 31.56 7.08 -12.14
C PRO A 3 30.25 7.69 -12.65
N LEU A 4 29.65 8.57 -11.84
CA LEU A 4 28.58 9.45 -12.31
C LEU A 4 29.14 10.25 -13.50
N PRO A 5 28.43 10.33 -14.64
CA PRO A 5 28.89 11.14 -15.75
C PRO A 5 29.05 12.58 -15.27
N ASN A 6 30.16 13.22 -15.64
CA ASN A 6 30.38 14.66 -15.45
C ASN A 6 29.29 15.42 -16.20
N LEU A 7 28.15 15.65 -15.54
CA LEU A 7 27.17 16.64 -15.95
C LEU A 7 27.87 17.98 -15.84
N ASN A 8 28.31 18.50 -16.99
CA ASN A 8 28.67 19.90 -17.15
C ASN A 8 27.41 20.70 -16.81
N LEU A 9 27.24 21.03 -15.53
CA LEU A 9 26.22 21.94 -15.01
C LEU A 9 26.54 23.32 -15.57
N ARG A 10 26.14 23.56 -16.83
CA ARG A 10 25.83 24.92 -17.26
C ARG A 10 24.83 25.42 -16.24
N SER A 11 25.12 26.57 -15.63
CA SER A 11 24.22 27.20 -14.68
C SER A 11 22.80 27.18 -15.22
N VAL A 12 21.80 26.97 -14.35
CA VAL A 12 20.34 26.97 -14.60
C VAL A 12 19.83 28.16 -15.46
N LYS A 13 20.69 29.14 -15.75
CA LYS A 13 20.45 30.26 -16.66
C LYS A 13 20.55 29.83 -18.13
N GLU A 14 19.36 29.73 -18.73
CA GLU A 14 19.04 29.92 -20.15
C GLU A 14 19.40 28.77 -21.09
N TYR A 15 18.82 27.61 -20.79
CA TYR A 15 18.65 26.55 -21.79
C TYR A 15 17.59 26.89 -22.86
N ARG A 16 16.67 27.81 -22.53
CA ARG A 16 15.73 28.49 -23.45
C ARG A 16 15.26 29.82 -22.84
N GLU A 17 14.76 30.70 -23.70
CA GLU A 17 14.04 31.91 -23.30
C GLU A 17 12.71 31.58 -22.58
N PRO A 18 12.34 32.32 -21.52
CA PRO A 18 11.04 32.18 -20.86
C PRO A 18 9.87 32.48 -21.81
N LEU A 19 8.71 31.89 -21.53
CA LEU A 19 7.51 32.09 -22.35
C LEU A 19 6.92 33.49 -22.20
N SER A 20 6.38 34.04 -23.29
CA SER A 20 5.71 35.36 -23.25
C SER A 20 4.21 35.25 -22.95
N PRO A 21 3.54 36.37 -22.59
CA PRO A 21 2.09 36.39 -22.37
C PRO A 21 1.26 36.01 -23.61
N SER A 22 1.85 35.98 -24.80
CA SER A 22 1.19 35.51 -26.04
C SER A 22 1.21 34.00 -26.21
N HIS A 23 1.96 33.26 -25.38
CA HIS A 23 1.99 31.80 -25.44
C HIS A 23 0.61 31.24 -25.06
N ARG A 24 0.17 30.19 -25.77
CA ARG A 24 -1.14 29.53 -25.56
C ARG A 24 -0.94 28.03 -25.51
N LEU A 25 -1.48 27.40 -24.48
CA LEU A 25 -1.49 25.95 -24.32
C LEU A 25 -2.69 25.37 -25.07
N LEU A 26 -2.47 25.02 -26.34
CA LEU A 26 -3.51 24.44 -27.19
C LEU A 26 -3.63 22.93 -26.95
N ARG A 27 -4.87 22.46 -26.87
CA ARG A 27 -5.17 21.03 -26.82
C ARG A 27 -5.30 20.47 -28.23
N SER A 28 -4.67 19.32 -28.46
CA SER A 28 -4.78 18.56 -29.71
C SER A 28 -6.04 17.68 -29.70
N ALA A 29 -6.97 17.92 -30.62
CA ALA A 29 -8.21 17.14 -30.70
C ALA A 29 -7.93 15.63 -30.88
N GLY A 30 -8.67 14.79 -30.16
CA GLY A 30 -8.55 13.33 -30.24
C GLY A 30 -7.25 12.75 -29.65
N LYS A 31 -6.47 13.56 -28.93
CA LYS A 31 -5.29 13.14 -28.17
C LYS A 31 -5.52 13.32 -26.66
N TYR A 32 -4.82 12.53 -25.88
CA TYR A 32 -4.77 12.60 -24.43
C TYR A 32 -3.60 13.48 -23.98
N HIS A 33 -3.87 14.40 -23.06
CA HIS A 33 -2.90 15.39 -22.59
C HIS A 33 -2.35 14.98 -21.22
N LEU A 34 -1.17 14.36 -21.21
CA LEU A 34 -0.48 13.99 -19.98
C LEU A 34 0.48 15.10 -19.55
N LEU A 35 0.35 15.55 -18.31
CA LEU A 35 1.31 16.44 -17.68
C LEU A 35 2.16 15.66 -16.69
N ILE A 36 3.48 15.74 -16.80
CA ILE A 36 4.43 15.09 -15.88
C ILE A 36 5.10 16.15 -15.02
N GLY A 37 4.84 16.13 -13.71
CA GLY A 37 5.58 16.88 -12.72
C GLY A 37 6.82 16.13 -12.24
N VAL A 38 7.97 16.80 -12.19
CA VAL A 38 9.21 16.22 -11.64
C VAL A 38 9.80 17.07 -10.52
N THR A 39 10.21 16.39 -9.45
CA THR A 39 10.73 17.01 -8.21
C THR A 39 12.19 16.61 -7.95
N GLY A 40 12.79 17.15 -6.89
CA GLY A 40 14.21 17.02 -6.56
C GLY A 40 14.60 15.67 -5.95
N SER A 41 14.38 14.58 -6.68
CA SER A 41 14.85 13.24 -6.32
C SER A 41 15.84 12.71 -7.36
N VAL A 42 16.81 11.88 -6.94
CA VAL A 42 17.77 11.26 -7.86
C VAL A 42 17.07 10.42 -8.94
N ALA A 43 15.87 9.92 -8.66
CA ALA A 43 15.07 9.17 -9.64
C ALA A 43 14.68 10.00 -10.88
N THR A 44 14.80 11.33 -10.85
CA THR A 44 14.54 12.22 -11.99
C THR A 44 15.45 11.95 -13.19
N ILE A 45 16.63 11.33 -12.98
CA ILE A 45 17.50 10.87 -14.09
C ILE A 45 16.77 9.90 -15.05
N LYS A 46 15.67 9.29 -14.61
CA LYS A 46 14.87 8.34 -15.40
C LYS A 46 13.73 8.99 -16.18
N LEU A 47 13.61 10.31 -16.18
CA LEU A 47 12.51 11.02 -16.85
C LEU A 47 12.45 10.69 -18.34
N GLN A 48 13.57 10.74 -19.05
CA GLN A 48 13.63 10.41 -20.48
C GLN A 48 13.24 8.96 -20.75
N GLU A 49 13.72 8.01 -19.93
CA GLU A 49 13.34 6.59 -20.00
C GLU A 49 11.83 6.42 -19.79
N LEU A 50 11.26 7.15 -18.82
CA LEU A 50 9.83 7.10 -18.49
C LEU A 50 8.97 7.60 -19.64
N ILE A 51 9.32 8.75 -20.22
CA ILE A 51 8.61 9.34 -21.37
C ILE A 51 8.65 8.37 -22.55
N ALA A 52 9.82 7.83 -22.89
CA ALA A 52 9.98 6.87 -23.98
C ALA A 52 9.12 5.61 -23.77
N GLU A 53 9.08 5.07 -22.54
CA GLU A 53 8.28 3.90 -22.22
C GLU A 53 6.76 4.20 -22.24
N ILE A 54 6.32 5.39 -21.80
CA ILE A 54 4.92 5.82 -21.92
C ILE A 54 4.52 5.90 -23.39
N HIS A 55 5.34 6.51 -24.24
CA HIS A 55 5.08 6.58 -25.68
C HIS A 55 5.01 5.20 -26.32
N LYS A 56 5.92 4.30 -25.95
CA LYS A 56 5.96 2.92 -26.44
C LYS A 56 4.72 2.10 -26.04
N GLN A 57 4.19 2.33 -24.83
CA GLN A 57 3.00 1.63 -24.34
C GLN A 57 1.68 2.30 -24.74
N SER A 58 1.74 3.51 -25.28
CA SER A 58 0.57 4.24 -25.78
C SER A 58 0.41 4.04 -27.29
N PRO A 59 -0.82 4.08 -27.82
CA PRO A 59 -1.02 4.10 -29.26
C PRO A 59 -0.27 5.29 -29.90
N PRO A 60 0.36 5.10 -31.08
CA PRO A 60 1.07 6.17 -31.77
C PRO A 60 0.19 7.41 -31.98
N ASP A 61 0.77 8.59 -31.78
CA ASP A 61 0.13 9.90 -31.94
C ASP A 61 -1.11 10.16 -31.07
N LYS A 62 -1.43 9.30 -30.09
CA LYS A 62 -2.61 9.47 -29.22
C LYS A 62 -2.34 10.16 -27.89
N ILE A 63 -1.08 10.29 -27.49
CA ILE A 63 -0.68 10.99 -26.26
C ILE A 63 0.20 12.19 -26.58
N VAL A 64 -0.02 13.29 -25.87
CA VAL A 64 0.84 14.47 -25.87
C VAL A 64 1.32 14.68 -24.44
N ILE A 65 2.64 14.72 -24.27
CA ILE A 65 3.28 14.88 -22.98
C ILE A 65 3.84 16.30 -22.86
N LYS A 66 3.65 16.93 -21.71
CA LYS A 66 4.36 18.15 -21.28
C LYS A 66 4.95 17.89 -19.90
N VAL A 67 6.03 18.60 -19.57
CA VAL A 67 6.74 18.42 -18.30
C VAL A 67 6.70 19.72 -17.49
N VAL A 68 6.44 19.62 -16.19
CA VAL A 68 6.62 20.71 -15.21
C VAL A 68 7.73 20.31 -14.26
N THR A 69 8.73 21.17 -14.08
CA THR A 69 9.91 20.85 -13.27
C THR A 69 10.10 21.82 -12.12
N THR A 70 10.50 21.30 -10.96
CA THR A 70 10.96 22.16 -9.85
C THR A 70 12.44 22.54 -10.04
N PRO A 71 12.91 23.65 -9.43
CA PRO A 71 14.32 24.02 -9.47
C PRO A 71 15.27 22.90 -9.02
N ASN A 72 14.88 22.12 -8.01
CA ASN A 72 15.71 21.02 -7.51
C ASN A 72 15.77 19.82 -8.45
N ALA A 73 14.72 19.57 -9.25
CA ALA A 73 14.70 18.48 -10.23
C ALA A 73 15.71 18.71 -11.36
N MET A 74 15.94 19.97 -11.76
CA MET A 74 16.90 20.34 -12.81
C MET A 74 18.37 20.04 -12.47
N ASN A 75 18.68 19.64 -11.22
CA ASN A 75 20.01 19.11 -10.90
C ASN A 75 20.26 17.70 -11.47
N PHE A 76 19.20 16.99 -11.90
CA PHE A 76 19.24 15.58 -12.31
C PHE A 76 18.97 15.37 -13.80
N PHE A 77 18.53 16.39 -14.53
CA PHE A 77 18.34 16.34 -15.98
C PHE A 77 18.45 17.75 -16.58
N ASN A 78 18.77 17.83 -17.87
CA ASN A 78 18.73 19.08 -18.61
C ASN A 78 17.49 19.09 -19.52
N PRO A 79 16.62 20.12 -19.45
CA PRO A 79 15.45 20.19 -20.30
C PRO A 79 15.72 20.16 -21.82
N ILE A 80 16.93 20.51 -22.29
CA ILE A 80 17.31 20.40 -23.71
C ILE A 80 17.36 18.94 -24.18
N ASP A 81 17.56 17.99 -23.25
CA ASP A 81 17.69 16.57 -23.58
C ASP A 81 16.31 15.89 -23.80
N LEU A 82 15.21 16.64 -23.64
CA LEU A 82 13.84 16.17 -23.84
C LEU A 82 13.24 16.76 -25.12
N ASP A 83 12.46 15.95 -25.83
CA ASP A 83 11.71 16.40 -27.01
C ASP A 83 10.42 17.14 -26.61
N GLU A 84 9.98 16.98 -25.35
CA GLU A 84 8.76 17.54 -24.79
C GLU A 84 8.94 18.98 -24.28
N ASP A 85 7.86 19.76 -24.33
CA ASP A 85 7.87 21.10 -23.71
C ASP A 85 8.03 20.98 -22.18
N VAL A 86 9.11 21.57 -21.66
CA VAL A 86 9.40 21.65 -20.22
C VAL A 86 9.13 23.06 -19.70
N PHE A 87 8.26 23.17 -18.69
CA PHE A 87 7.87 24.41 -18.00
C PHE A 87 8.49 24.48 -16.61
N ASP A 88 8.96 25.66 -16.22
CA ASP A 88 9.52 25.94 -14.89
C ASP A 88 9.00 27.25 -14.30
N ASP A 89 9.43 27.56 -13.07
CA ASP A 89 8.97 28.74 -12.31
C ASP A 89 9.19 30.08 -13.03
N ARG A 90 10.14 30.17 -13.97
CA ARG A 90 10.39 31.40 -14.75
C ARG A 90 9.23 31.69 -15.70
N ASP A 91 8.62 30.64 -16.25
CA ASP A 91 7.52 30.77 -17.21
C ASP A 91 6.24 31.31 -16.57
N GLU A 92 6.04 31.04 -15.28
CA GLU A 92 4.88 31.54 -14.50
C GLU A 92 4.80 33.07 -14.56
N TRP A 93 5.92 33.72 -14.24
CA TRP A 93 5.99 35.18 -14.14
C TRP A 93 6.28 35.85 -15.49
N SER A 94 6.93 35.17 -16.42
CA SER A 94 7.12 35.74 -17.75
C SER A 94 5.81 35.80 -18.54
N MET A 95 4.89 34.84 -18.33
CA MET A 95 3.58 34.83 -18.98
C MET A 95 2.55 35.79 -18.36
N TRP A 96 2.73 36.20 -17.10
CA TRP A 96 1.82 37.11 -16.41
C TRP A 96 2.49 38.48 -16.19
N GLN A 97 2.18 39.46 -17.02
CA GLN A 97 2.73 40.83 -16.90
C GLN A 97 1.67 41.85 -16.44
N SER A 98 0.41 41.57 -16.75
CA SER A 98 -0.71 42.45 -16.47
C SER A 98 -2.02 41.68 -16.25
N ARG A 99 -3.01 42.34 -15.65
CA ARG A 99 -4.31 41.74 -15.40
C ARG A 99 -4.98 41.38 -16.75
N GLY A 100 -5.33 40.11 -16.91
CA GLY A 100 -5.93 39.57 -18.13
C GLY A 100 -5.01 38.60 -18.87
N ASP A 101 -3.71 38.62 -18.55
CA ASP A 101 -2.76 37.66 -19.08
C ASP A 101 -3.01 36.24 -18.53
N PRO A 102 -2.63 35.19 -19.31
CA PRO A 102 -2.77 33.82 -18.86
C PRO A 102 -1.92 33.54 -17.61
N VAL A 103 -2.50 32.81 -16.66
CA VAL A 103 -1.80 32.31 -15.47
C VAL A 103 -1.39 30.88 -15.73
N LEU A 104 -0.08 30.62 -15.84
CA LEU A 104 0.45 29.37 -16.39
C LEU A 104 -0.03 28.11 -15.64
N HIS A 105 0.03 28.07 -14.30
CA HIS A 105 -0.45 26.89 -13.56
C HIS A 105 -1.94 26.60 -13.79
N ILE A 106 -2.76 27.63 -14.02
CA ILE A 106 -4.19 27.48 -14.35
C ILE A 106 -4.37 26.98 -15.78
N GLU A 107 -3.57 27.47 -16.73
CA GLU A 107 -3.63 27.02 -18.12
C GLU A 107 -3.15 25.58 -18.28
N LEU A 108 -2.09 25.17 -17.57
CA LEU A 108 -1.62 23.78 -17.51
C LEU A 108 -2.69 22.85 -16.90
N ARG A 109 -3.35 23.27 -15.81
CA ARG A 109 -4.49 22.56 -15.20
C ARG A 109 -5.63 22.34 -16.21
N LYS A 110 -5.95 23.35 -17.01
CA LYS A 110 -6.99 23.24 -18.06
C LYS A 110 -6.55 22.30 -19.18
N TRP A 111 -5.30 22.43 -19.62
CA TRP A 111 -4.71 21.68 -20.72
C TRP A 111 -4.67 20.17 -20.43
N ALA A 112 -4.23 19.77 -19.25
CA ALA A 112 -3.99 18.37 -18.91
C ALA A 112 -5.30 17.57 -18.70
N ASP A 113 -5.31 16.31 -19.12
CA ASP A 113 -6.30 15.30 -18.72
C ASP A 113 -5.88 14.57 -17.44
N THR A 114 -4.57 14.49 -17.21
CA THR A 114 -3.97 13.83 -16.04
C THR A 114 -2.67 14.50 -15.66
N LEU A 115 -2.40 14.53 -14.36
CA LEU A 115 -1.10 14.87 -13.81
C LEU A 115 -0.45 13.63 -13.22
N LEU A 116 0.78 13.34 -13.63
CA LEU A 116 1.66 12.37 -13.00
C LEU A 116 2.80 13.14 -12.32
N ILE A 117 3.03 12.94 -11.03
CA ILE A 117 4.24 13.46 -10.36
C ILE A 117 5.22 12.29 -10.15
N ALA A 118 6.26 12.20 -10.98
CA ALA A 118 7.19 11.08 -10.96
C ALA A 118 8.62 11.52 -11.35
N PRO A 119 9.54 11.66 -10.38
CA PRO A 119 9.37 11.36 -8.95
C PRO A 119 8.67 12.46 -8.15
N LEU A 120 8.08 12.08 -7.02
CA LEU A 120 7.68 12.96 -5.91
C LEU A 120 8.69 12.83 -4.74
N ASP A 121 9.46 13.87 -4.48
CA ASP A 121 10.39 13.99 -3.36
C ASP A 121 9.66 14.29 -2.05
N ALA A 122 10.32 14.06 -0.91
CA ALA A 122 9.71 14.26 0.40
C ALA A 122 9.35 15.73 0.70
N ASN A 123 10.08 16.68 0.13
CA ASN A 123 9.87 18.11 0.33
C ASN A 123 8.58 18.58 -0.36
N SER A 124 8.41 18.23 -1.63
CA SER A 124 7.22 18.53 -2.41
C SER A 124 6.01 17.75 -1.89
N LEU A 125 6.21 16.52 -1.42
CA LEU A 125 5.18 15.76 -0.69
C LEU A 125 4.67 16.55 0.52
N ALA A 126 5.59 17.05 1.36
CA ALA A 126 5.23 17.86 2.53
C ALA A 126 4.51 19.16 2.13
N LYS A 127 5.03 19.87 1.12
CA LYS A 127 4.41 21.10 0.59
C LYS A 127 2.98 20.87 0.14
N ILE A 128 2.74 19.82 -0.66
CA ILE A 128 1.41 19.47 -1.15
C ILE A 128 0.49 19.12 0.02
N ALA A 129 0.95 18.28 0.96
CA ALA A 129 0.17 17.88 2.13
C ALA A 129 -0.23 19.06 3.03
N HIS A 130 0.61 20.09 3.12
CA HIS A 130 0.33 21.32 3.87
C HIS A 130 -0.34 22.41 3.03
N GLY A 131 -0.60 22.16 1.74
CA GLY A 131 -1.27 23.11 0.86
C GLY A 131 -0.41 24.33 0.47
N LEU A 132 0.93 24.21 0.53
CA LEU A 132 1.85 25.23 0.05
C LEU A 132 1.83 25.29 -1.50
N CYS A 133 1.89 26.49 -2.04
CA CYS A 133 1.86 26.78 -3.48
C CYS A 133 2.91 27.86 -3.83
N ASP A 134 4.19 27.50 -3.65
CA ASP A 134 5.33 28.42 -3.72
C ASP A 134 6.19 28.25 -4.99
N ASN A 135 5.81 27.34 -5.88
CA ASN A 135 6.42 27.16 -7.19
C ASN A 135 5.36 26.70 -8.21
N LEU A 136 5.73 26.59 -9.48
CA LEU A 136 4.79 26.27 -10.57
C LEU A 136 4.08 24.94 -10.33
N LEU A 137 4.82 23.90 -9.93
CA LEU A 137 4.27 22.57 -9.70
C LEU A 137 3.31 22.55 -8.50
N THR A 138 3.68 23.14 -7.36
CA THR A 138 2.84 23.13 -6.16
C THR A 138 1.61 24.03 -6.32
N SER A 139 1.72 25.14 -7.05
CA SER A 139 0.58 25.99 -7.43
C SER A 139 -0.40 25.26 -8.36
N LEU A 140 0.12 24.53 -9.35
CA LEU A 140 -0.65 23.66 -10.22
C LEU A 140 -1.42 22.59 -9.43
N VAL A 141 -0.75 21.89 -8.50
CA VAL A 141 -1.36 20.85 -7.67
C VAL A 141 -2.41 21.46 -6.73
N ARG A 142 -2.13 22.63 -6.12
CA ARG A 142 -3.07 23.31 -5.21
C ARG A 142 -4.37 23.72 -5.91
N ALA A 143 -4.27 24.05 -7.19
CA ALA A 143 -5.39 24.41 -8.04
C ALA A 143 -6.02 23.20 -8.76
N TRP A 144 -5.54 21.97 -8.57
CA TRP A 144 -5.90 20.82 -9.39
C TRP A 144 -7.42 20.54 -9.45
N ASP A 145 -7.88 19.99 -10.57
CA ASP A 145 -9.27 19.56 -10.74
C ASP A 145 -9.43 18.14 -10.20
N PHE A 146 -10.17 17.95 -9.11
CA PHE A 146 -10.38 16.62 -8.52
C PHE A 146 -11.18 15.66 -9.41
N ASN A 147 -11.82 16.14 -10.49
CA ASN A 147 -12.43 15.27 -11.50
C ASN A 147 -11.39 14.66 -12.45
N LYS A 148 -10.15 15.18 -12.48
CA LYS A 148 -9.05 14.69 -13.29
C LYS A 148 -8.10 13.87 -12.41
N PRO A 149 -7.70 12.66 -12.83
CA PRO A 149 -6.83 11.84 -12.01
C PRO A 149 -5.45 12.50 -11.85
N LEU A 150 -4.92 12.39 -10.63
CA LEU A 150 -3.55 12.76 -10.29
C LEU A 150 -2.85 11.52 -9.73
N TYR A 151 -1.78 11.10 -10.40
CA TYR A 151 -0.90 10.03 -9.96
C TYR A 151 0.39 10.60 -9.37
N PHE A 152 0.96 9.94 -8.39
CA PHE A 152 2.27 10.32 -7.87
C PHE A 152 3.11 9.10 -7.51
N ALA A 153 4.40 9.15 -7.82
CA ALA A 153 5.37 8.09 -7.54
C ALA A 153 6.44 8.63 -6.57
N PRO A 154 6.31 8.37 -5.25
CA PRO A 154 7.28 8.82 -4.27
C PRO A 154 8.67 8.26 -4.55
N ALA A 155 9.71 9.06 -4.28
CA ALA A 155 11.09 8.63 -4.42
C ALA A 155 12.01 9.35 -3.41
N MET A 156 12.42 8.63 -2.36
CA MET A 156 13.26 9.16 -1.29
C MET A 156 14.09 8.06 -0.63
N ASN A 157 15.10 8.43 0.16
CA ASN A 157 15.86 7.47 0.94
C ASN A 157 14.97 6.75 1.98
N THR A 158 15.31 5.51 2.33
CA THR A 158 14.55 4.68 3.29
C THR A 158 14.28 5.38 4.62
N ALA A 159 15.26 6.07 5.20
CA ALA A 159 15.07 6.80 6.46
C ALA A 159 14.09 7.98 6.33
N MET A 160 14.02 8.59 5.14
CA MET A 160 12.99 9.60 4.84
C MET A 160 11.62 8.95 4.66
N TRP A 161 11.56 7.78 4.02
CA TRP A 161 10.32 7.04 3.82
C TRP A 161 9.72 6.56 5.15
N GLU A 162 10.54 5.99 6.03
CA GLU A 162 10.15 5.50 7.35
C GLU A 162 9.85 6.63 8.36
N ASN A 163 10.14 7.88 8.00
CA ASN A 163 9.82 9.03 8.84
C ASN A 163 8.28 9.14 9.02
N PRO A 164 7.78 9.29 10.26
CA PRO A 164 6.35 9.45 10.53
C PRO A 164 5.68 10.59 9.76
N LEU A 165 6.42 11.66 9.45
CA LEU A 165 5.92 12.78 8.63
C LEU A 165 5.59 12.32 7.21
N THR A 166 6.39 11.43 6.62
CA THR A 166 6.10 10.87 5.29
C THR A 166 4.80 10.09 5.32
N TYR A 167 4.60 9.24 6.34
CA TYR A 167 3.32 8.53 6.53
C TYR A 167 2.14 9.52 6.63
N GLN A 168 2.27 10.57 7.44
CA GLN A 168 1.21 11.58 7.60
C GLN A 168 0.93 12.32 6.28
N HIS A 169 1.95 12.74 5.54
CA HIS A 169 1.76 13.45 4.28
C HIS A 169 1.16 12.54 3.20
N MET A 170 1.62 11.30 3.11
CA MET A 170 1.05 10.28 2.21
C MET A 170 -0.42 10.07 2.49
N LYS A 171 -0.81 10.00 3.77
CA LYS A 171 -2.20 9.91 4.21
C LYS A 171 -3.03 11.10 3.70
N THR A 172 -2.52 12.33 3.83
CA THR A 172 -3.19 13.52 3.29
C THR A 172 -3.40 13.41 1.78
N LEU A 173 -2.37 13.04 1.01
CA LEU A 173 -2.51 12.93 -0.45
C LEU A 173 -3.50 11.82 -0.85
N LYS A 174 -3.48 10.66 -0.18
CA LYS A 174 -4.30 9.50 -0.54
C LYS A 174 -5.74 9.60 -0.05
N GLU A 175 -5.94 10.00 1.20
CA GLU A 175 -7.25 9.96 1.84
C GLU A 175 -8.00 11.28 1.69
N LEU A 176 -7.33 12.41 1.93
CA LEU A 176 -7.97 13.72 1.84
C LEU A 176 -8.07 14.18 0.37
N LEU A 177 -6.95 14.12 -0.36
CA LEU A 177 -6.89 14.60 -1.75
C LEU A 177 -7.28 13.52 -2.77
N GLN A 178 -7.41 12.26 -2.36
CA GLN A 178 -7.76 11.13 -3.24
C GLN A 178 -6.82 10.98 -4.45
N PHE A 179 -5.56 11.40 -4.29
CA PHE A 179 -4.52 11.20 -5.29
C PHE A 179 -4.09 9.74 -5.32
N ARG A 180 -3.73 9.25 -6.51
CA ARG A 180 -3.43 7.84 -6.77
C ARG A 180 -1.94 7.58 -6.60
N GLU A 181 -1.59 6.88 -5.53
CA GLU A 181 -0.20 6.49 -5.26
C GLU A 181 0.25 5.40 -6.26
N ILE A 182 1.43 5.59 -6.83
CA ILE A 182 2.23 4.52 -7.44
C ILE A 182 3.33 4.19 -6.43
N PRO A 183 3.22 3.07 -5.70
CA PRO A 183 4.02 2.84 -4.50
C PRO A 183 5.50 2.68 -4.83
N PRO A 184 6.42 3.14 -3.95
CA PRO A 184 7.83 2.89 -4.13
C PRO A 184 8.15 1.39 -4.03
N ILE A 185 9.37 1.04 -4.41
CA ILE A 185 9.92 -0.31 -4.37
C ILE A 185 11.13 -0.38 -3.43
N GLU A 186 11.47 -1.59 -3.04
CA GLU A 186 12.71 -1.89 -2.34
C GLU A 186 13.84 -2.12 -3.35
N LYS A 187 14.92 -1.34 -3.24
CA LYS A 187 16.13 -1.48 -4.06
C LYS A 187 17.36 -1.01 -3.28
N GLU A 188 18.53 -1.39 -3.77
CA GLU A 188 19.78 -0.73 -3.39
C GLU A 188 19.75 0.72 -3.91
N LEU A 189 19.76 1.66 -2.99
CA LEU A 189 19.65 3.09 -3.24
C LEU A 189 21.00 3.66 -3.66
N MET A 190 20.98 4.85 -4.26
CA MET A 190 22.20 5.54 -4.72
C MET A 190 23.17 5.90 -3.58
N CYS A 191 22.73 5.84 -2.33
CA CYS A 191 23.56 6.00 -1.13
C CYS A 191 24.24 4.70 -0.66
N GLY A 192 23.91 3.55 -1.26
CA GLY A 192 24.42 2.22 -0.89
C GLY A 192 23.51 1.42 0.04
N ASP A 193 22.49 2.05 0.64
CA ASP A 193 21.53 1.38 1.52
C ASP A 193 20.53 0.54 0.70
N LYS A 194 20.23 -0.68 1.12
CA LYS A 194 19.06 -1.44 0.63
C LYS A 194 17.85 -1.10 1.49
N GLY A 195 16.77 -0.65 0.86
CA GLY A 195 15.52 -0.43 1.57
C GLY A 195 14.41 0.15 0.72
N TYR A 196 13.26 0.36 1.36
CA TYR A 196 12.01 0.77 0.73
C TYR A 196 11.92 2.29 0.61
N GLY A 197 11.56 2.80 -0.57
CA GLY A 197 11.52 4.24 -0.85
C GLY A 197 12.04 4.63 -2.24
N ALA A 198 12.64 3.68 -2.97
CA ALA A 198 13.01 3.90 -4.36
C ALA A 198 11.76 4.09 -5.23
N MET A 199 11.81 5.00 -6.21
CA MET A 199 10.71 5.19 -7.16
C MET A 199 10.30 3.86 -7.80
N ALA A 200 9.00 3.65 -8.02
CA ALA A 200 8.49 2.57 -8.86
C ALA A 200 9.25 2.45 -10.19
N THR A 201 9.28 1.24 -10.75
CA THR A 201 9.97 1.03 -12.03
C THR A 201 9.31 1.86 -13.13
N VAL A 202 10.10 2.30 -14.10
CA VAL A 202 9.60 3.03 -15.28
C VAL A 202 8.49 2.24 -15.98
N GLN A 203 8.67 0.92 -16.10
CA GLN A 203 7.70 0.03 -16.71
C GLN A 203 6.36 -0.01 -15.96
N MET A 204 6.39 0.03 -14.62
CA MET A 204 5.19 0.04 -13.78
C MET A 204 4.46 1.38 -13.87
N ILE A 205 5.19 2.50 -13.82
CA ILE A 205 4.58 3.83 -13.97
C ILE A 205 3.95 3.96 -15.36
N ALA A 206 4.69 3.59 -16.41
CA ALA A 206 4.21 3.66 -17.79
C ALA A 206 2.96 2.81 -18.03
N SER A 207 2.90 1.59 -17.48
CA SER A 207 1.75 0.70 -17.66
C SER A 207 0.49 1.21 -16.99
N ILE A 208 0.61 1.76 -15.79
CA ILE A 208 -0.50 2.41 -15.08
C ILE A 208 -1.03 3.57 -15.93
N ILE A 209 -0.15 4.45 -16.40
CA ILE A 209 -0.58 5.64 -17.18
C ILE A 209 -1.17 5.26 -18.54
N ALA A 210 -0.58 4.29 -19.24
CA ALA A 210 -1.09 3.81 -20.52
C ALA A 210 -2.49 3.17 -20.37
N SER A 211 -2.75 2.47 -19.27
CA SER A 211 -4.07 1.87 -19.01
C SER A 211 -5.19 2.91 -18.89
N VAL A 212 -4.89 4.08 -18.30
CA VAL A 212 -5.85 5.18 -18.13
C VAL A 212 -6.16 5.83 -19.47
N HIS A 213 -5.11 6.06 -20.27
CA HIS A 213 -5.22 6.63 -21.61
C HIS A 213 -6.12 5.78 -22.53
N ASN A 214 -5.95 4.46 -22.50
CA ASN A 214 -6.62 3.54 -23.43
C ASN A 214 -8.13 3.38 -23.16
N ASN A 215 -8.63 3.78 -21.98
CA ASN A 215 -10.04 3.62 -21.59
C ASN A 215 -10.96 4.79 -22.02
N CYS A 216 -10.45 5.80 -22.74
CA CYS A 216 -11.24 6.97 -23.18
C CYS A 216 -12.02 6.78 -24.51
N CYS A 217 -12.17 5.56 -25.03
CA CYS A 217 -12.97 5.27 -26.22
C CYS A 217 -14.16 4.35 -25.87
N PRO A 218 -15.43 4.80 -26.00
CA PRO A 218 -16.57 3.95 -25.75
C PRO A 218 -16.85 3.12 -27.00
N LEU A 219 -16.35 1.88 -27.04
CA LEU A 219 -16.95 0.68 -27.67
C LEU A 219 -15.88 -0.42 -27.90
N VAL A 220 -16.24 -1.63 -27.44
CA VAL A 220 -15.68 -2.96 -27.79
C VAL A 220 -14.34 -3.41 -27.16
N LEU A 221 -14.47 -4.05 -25.99
CA LEU A 221 -13.90 -5.36 -25.59
C LEU A 221 -12.63 -5.89 -26.30
N SER A 222 -11.57 -6.23 -25.53
CA SER A 222 -11.04 -7.61 -25.35
C SER A 222 -9.51 -7.74 -25.23
N PHE A 223 -9.10 -8.48 -24.18
CA PHE A 223 -8.07 -9.53 -24.14
C PHE A 223 -6.73 -9.34 -24.83
N ILE A 224 -5.67 -9.37 -24.03
CA ILE A 224 -4.43 -10.18 -24.08
C ILE A 224 -3.64 -9.67 -22.85
N PHE A 225 -3.60 -10.26 -21.65
CA PHE A 225 -2.91 -11.50 -21.28
C PHE A 225 -3.17 -11.80 -19.77
N ILE A 226 -4.40 -12.04 -19.33
CA ILE A 226 -4.67 -12.77 -18.07
C ILE A 226 -5.76 -13.77 -18.37
N ARG A 227 -5.34 -14.95 -18.81
CA ARG A 227 -6.23 -16.05 -19.16
C ARG A 227 -6.59 -16.81 -17.89
N SER A 228 -7.81 -16.56 -17.43
CA SER A 228 -8.72 -17.44 -16.68
C SER A 228 -9.32 -16.68 -15.50
N PHE A 229 -10.41 -15.94 -15.74
CA PHE A 229 -11.63 -16.00 -14.95
C PHE A 229 -12.71 -15.14 -15.64
N ASN A 230 -13.94 -15.63 -15.65
CA ASN A 230 -15.04 -15.34 -16.58
C ASN A 230 -15.56 -13.89 -16.65
N ILE A 231 -15.81 -13.43 -17.89
CA ILE A 231 -16.51 -12.18 -18.28
C ILE A 231 -18.04 -12.32 -18.13
N ARG A 232 -18.49 -12.60 -16.90
CA ARG A 232 -19.92 -12.51 -16.53
C ARG A 232 -20.18 -11.65 -15.29
N TYR A 233 -19.14 -11.01 -14.72
CA TYR A 233 -19.21 -10.36 -13.42
C TYR A 233 -19.58 -8.86 -13.42
N PHE A 234 -19.51 -8.17 -14.57
CA PHE A 234 -19.54 -6.71 -14.61
C PHE A 234 -20.92 -6.04 -14.39
N GLN A 235 -22.00 -6.81 -14.20
CA GLN A 235 -23.32 -6.28 -13.83
C GLN A 235 -23.70 -6.53 -12.35
N LYS A 236 -22.78 -6.99 -11.49
CA LYS A 236 -23.08 -7.40 -10.09
C LYS A 236 -22.21 -6.81 -8.97
N LEU A 237 -21.40 -5.79 -9.21
CA LEU A 237 -20.41 -5.27 -8.23
C LEU A 237 -20.94 -4.20 -7.25
N HIS A 238 -22.20 -4.31 -6.80
CA HIS A 238 -22.74 -3.39 -5.78
C HIS A 238 -22.46 -3.85 -4.32
N LYS A 239 -21.87 -5.04 -4.10
CA LYS A 239 -21.68 -5.60 -2.76
C LYS A 239 -20.42 -6.47 -2.67
N MET A 240 -19.26 -5.87 -2.38
CA MET A 240 -18.05 -6.63 -2.02
C MET A 240 -17.95 -6.73 -0.50
N TRP A 241 -17.79 -7.96 -0.01
CA TRP A 241 -17.47 -8.25 1.38
C TRP A 241 -16.13 -8.99 1.44
N VAL A 242 -15.30 -8.67 2.43
CA VAL A 242 -13.99 -9.30 2.65
C VAL A 242 -13.97 -9.98 4.01
N PHE A 243 -13.54 -11.23 4.06
CA PHE A 243 -13.41 -11.97 5.32
C PHE A 243 -12.01 -11.84 5.91
N GLY A 244 -11.95 -11.32 7.13
CA GLY A 244 -10.76 -11.30 7.95
C GLY A 244 -10.73 -12.48 8.91
N TYR A 245 -9.66 -13.28 8.83
CA TYR A 245 -9.39 -14.40 9.76
C TYR A 245 -7.94 -14.41 10.28
N GLY A 246 -7.15 -13.39 9.93
CA GLY A 246 -5.77 -13.22 10.38
C GLY A 246 -5.56 -11.79 10.90
N SER A 247 -4.53 -11.11 10.39
CA SER A 247 -4.26 -9.71 10.78
C SER A 247 -5.40 -8.75 10.48
N LEU A 248 -6.25 -9.06 9.50
CA LEU A 248 -7.46 -8.30 9.20
C LEU A 248 -8.40 -8.14 10.41
N LEU A 249 -8.33 -9.02 11.41
CA LEU A 249 -9.14 -8.91 12.62
C LEU A 249 -8.82 -7.68 13.49
N TRP A 250 -7.65 -7.06 13.31
CA TRP A 250 -7.26 -5.83 14.01
C TRP A 250 -6.61 -4.77 13.10
N TYR A 251 -6.35 -5.10 11.83
CA TYR A 251 -5.68 -4.22 10.88
C TYR A 251 -6.15 -4.49 9.45
N THR A 252 -7.10 -3.69 8.95
CA THR A 252 -7.66 -3.82 7.60
C THR A 252 -6.96 -2.95 6.58
N ASP A 253 -6.67 -1.68 6.90
CA ASP A 253 -5.95 -0.74 6.02
C ASP A 253 -6.52 -0.69 4.58
N PHE A 254 -7.86 -0.83 4.53
CA PHE A 254 -8.75 -0.52 3.43
C PHE A 254 -10.06 0.03 4.01
N PRO A 255 -10.81 0.86 3.27
CA PRO A 255 -12.06 1.44 3.75
C PRO A 255 -13.18 0.38 3.81
N TYR A 256 -13.98 0.42 4.87
CA TYR A 256 -15.18 -0.39 5.03
C TYR A 256 -16.33 0.45 5.59
N THR A 257 -17.56 0.09 5.22
CA THR A 257 -18.79 0.75 5.70
C THR A 257 -19.50 -0.03 6.80
N GLU A 258 -19.33 -1.35 6.83
CA GLU A 258 -19.95 -2.25 7.81
C GLU A 258 -18.96 -3.36 8.21
N VAL A 259 -19.06 -3.82 9.46
CA VAL A 259 -18.29 -4.97 9.99
C VAL A 259 -19.25 -5.91 10.71
N VAL A 260 -19.22 -7.19 10.35
CA VAL A 260 -20.12 -8.21 10.91
C VAL A 260 -19.30 -9.40 11.42
N PRO A 261 -19.40 -9.77 12.72
CA PRO A 261 -18.79 -11.00 13.24
C PRO A 261 -19.57 -12.24 12.81
N GLY A 262 -18.85 -13.35 12.64
CA GLY A 262 -19.44 -14.62 12.22
C GLY A 262 -18.40 -15.63 11.79
N LEU A 263 -18.83 -16.63 11.02
CA LEU A 263 -17.97 -17.75 10.63
C LEU A 263 -18.12 -18.16 9.17
N VAL A 264 -17.08 -18.82 8.67
CA VAL A 264 -17.10 -19.61 7.43
C VAL A 264 -16.97 -21.10 7.78
N LYS A 265 -17.66 -21.96 7.04
CA LYS A 265 -17.64 -23.43 7.23
C LYS A 265 -16.76 -24.10 6.18
N GLY A 266 -16.31 -25.31 6.46
CA GLY A 266 -15.48 -26.10 5.55
C GLY A 266 -13.99 -25.77 5.62
N PHE A 267 -13.58 -24.95 6.59
CA PHE A 267 -12.21 -24.47 6.72
C PHE A 267 -11.76 -24.42 8.18
N SER A 268 -10.46 -24.62 8.36
CA SER A 268 -9.77 -24.50 9.63
C SER A 268 -8.57 -23.57 9.51
N ARG A 269 -8.44 -22.64 10.46
CA ARG A 269 -7.29 -21.72 10.53
C ARG A 269 -6.04 -22.48 10.97
N ARG A 270 -4.93 -22.33 10.24
CA ARG A 270 -3.62 -22.95 10.57
C ARG A 270 -2.46 -21.99 10.34
N PHE A 271 -1.43 -22.04 11.19
CA PHE A 271 -0.17 -21.30 11.04
C PHE A 271 0.77 -21.92 10.00
N TYR A 272 0.23 -22.35 8.87
CA TYR A 272 0.95 -23.07 7.82
C TYR A 272 1.48 -22.16 6.72
N GLN A 273 1.35 -20.85 6.86
CA GLN A 273 1.89 -19.91 5.86
C GLN A 273 3.22 -19.33 6.33
N LEU A 274 4.27 -19.41 5.52
CA LEU A 274 5.51 -18.67 5.75
C LEU A 274 5.31 -17.17 5.44
N SER A 275 5.86 -16.30 6.28
CA SER A 275 5.84 -14.84 6.12
C SER A 275 7.27 -14.29 6.02
N PRO A 276 7.82 -14.16 4.81
CA PRO A 276 9.19 -13.68 4.59
C PRO A 276 9.34 -12.16 4.66
N ASP A 277 8.24 -11.41 4.79
CA ASP A 277 8.20 -9.97 4.57
C ASP A 277 7.54 -9.18 5.72
N HIS A 278 6.57 -9.77 6.41
CA HIS A 278 5.82 -9.10 7.49
C HIS A 278 6.23 -9.57 8.88
N ARG A 279 6.28 -10.89 9.10
CA ARG A 279 6.52 -11.51 10.42
C ARG A 279 7.85 -12.26 10.52
N GLY A 280 8.63 -12.24 9.44
CA GLY A 280 10.02 -12.70 9.39
C GLY A 280 10.78 -11.95 8.30
N THR A 281 11.89 -12.53 7.87
CA THR A 281 12.71 -12.06 6.73
C THR A 281 12.78 -13.16 5.66
N PRO A 282 13.28 -12.87 4.44
CA PRO A 282 13.47 -13.90 3.42
C PRO A 282 14.36 -15.07 3.88
N GLU A 283 15.39 -14.78 4.69
CA GLU A 283 16.32 -15.78 5.23
C GLU A 283 15.76 -16.52 6.45
N GLN A 284 14.89 -15.86 7.21
CA GLN A 284 14.26 -16.42 8.41
C GLN A 284 12.76 -16.06 8.42
N PRO A 285 11.94 -16.75 7.61
CA PRO A 285 10.53 -16.44 7.50
C PRO A 285 9.78 -16.69 8.81
N GLY A 286 8.75 -15.88 9.06
CA GLY A 286 7.80 -16.12 10.13
C GLY A 286 6.70 -17.09 9.71
N ARG A 287 5.70 -17.26 10.58
CA ARG A 287 4.46 -17.99 10.37
C ARG A 287 3.28 -17.01 10.42
N ALA A 288 2.39 -17.13 9.45
CA ALA A 288 1.10 -16.48 9.38
C ALA A 288 -0.01 -17.53 9.21
N VAL A 289 -1.26 -17.11 9.37
CA VAL A 289 -2.39 -18.02 9.20
C VAL A 289 -2.89 -18.11 7.77
N THR A 290 -3.29 -19.31 7.37
CA THR A 290 -4.09 -19.60 6.17
C THR A 290 -5.31 -20.42 6.57
N LEU A 291 -6.26 -20.61 5.65
CA LEU A 291 -7.40 -21.51 5.81
C LEU A 291 -7.12 -22.83 5.10
N VAL A 292 -7.18 -23.93 5.84
CA VAL A 292 -7.05 -25.29 5.32
C VAL A 292 -8.44 -25.92 5.20
N PRO A 293 -8.79 -26.53 4.05
CA PRO A 293 -10.07 -27.20 3.89
C PRO A 293 -10.24 -28.32 4.91
N GLU A 294 -11.36 -28.30 5.64
CA GLU A 294 -11.72 -29.31 6.63
C GLU A 294 -13.25 -29.42 6.64
N GLU A 295 -13.80 -30.58 6.28
CA GLU A 295 -15.24 -30.77 6.04
C GLU A 295 -16.12 -30.32 7.24
N LYS A 296 -15.66 -30.58 8.46
CA LYS A 296 -16.34 -30.19 9.71
C LYS A 296 -15.72 -28.94 10.35
N GLY A 297 -14.76 -28.31 9.68
CA GLY A 297 -14.05 -27.14 10.14
C GLY A 297 -14.92 -25.90 10.11
N THR A 298 -14.69 -25.02 11.07
CA THR A 298 -15.26 -23.68 11.09
C THR A 298 -14.16 -22.67 11.40
N CYS A 299 -14.17 -21.52 10.74
CA CYS A 299 -13.29 -20.42 11.08
C CYS A 299 -14.11 -19.17 11.39
N TRP A 300 -13.94 -18.67 12.61
CA TRP A 300 -14.58 -17.42 13.08
C TRP A 300 -13.77 -16.20 12.70
N GLY A 301 -14.41 -15.14 12.24
CA GLY A 301 -13.74 -13.93 11.80
C GLY A 301 -14.69 -12.74 11.66
N LEU A 302 -14.27 -11.74 10.88
CA LEU A 302 -15.02 -10.52 10.62
C LEU A 302 -15.26 -10.36 9.12
N ALA A 303 -16.49 -10.06 8.73
CA ALA A 303 -16.83 -9.67 7.37
C ALA A 303 -16.86 -8.14 7.26
N TYR A 304 -16.09 -7.59 6.32
CA TYR A 304 -15.99 -6.15 6.07
C TYR A 304 -16.69 -5.80 4.76
N LYS A 305 -17.65 -4.88 4.79
CA LYS A 305 -18.31 -4.36 3.59
C LYS A 305 -17.48 -3.26 2.98
N VAL A 306 -16.99 -3.47 1.77
CA VAL A 306 -16.18 -2.48 1.04
C VAL A 306 -17.13 -1.52 0.30
N PRO A 307 -16.97 -0.19 0.45
CA PRO A 307 -17.79 0.77 -0.28
C PRO A 307 -17.52 0.66 -1.78
N GLU A 308 -18.57 0.85 -2.61
CA GLU A 308 -18.51 0.63 -4.06
C GLU A 308 -17.36 1.37 -4.75
N HIS A 309 -17.10 2.61 -4.35
CA HIS A 309 -16.03 3.44 -4.91
C HIS A 309 -14.60 2.96 -4.56
N ALA A 310 -14.45 2.07 -3.58
CA ALA A 310 -13.17 1.55 -3.11
C ALA A 310 -12.97 0.05 -3.39
N VAL A 311 -13.91 -0.60 -4.09
CA VAL A 311 -13.82 -2.03 -4.42
C VAL A 311 -12.54 -2.33 -5.20
N GLU A 312 -12.25 -1.55 -6.25
CA GLU A 312 -11.09 -1.75 -7.11
C GLU A 312 -9.78 -1.56 -6.33
N SER A 313 -9.64 -0.45 -5.59
CA SER A 313 -8.45 -0.18 -4.78
C SER A 313 -8.27 -1.16 -3.63
N THR A 314 -9.36 -1.69 -3.04
CA THR A 314 -9.30 -2.72 -2.01
C THR A 314 -8.84 -4.06 -2.59
N ILE A 315 -9.31 -4.44 -3.78
CA ILE A 315 -8.83 -5.64 -4.47
C ILE A 315 -7.33 -5.52 -4.78
N GLU A 316 -6.88 -4.37 -5.32
CA GLU A 316 -5.46 -4.13 -5.58
C GLU A 316 -4.61 -4.19 -4.31
N TYR A 317 -5.09 -3.54 -3.23
CA TYR A 317 -4.45 -3.56 -1.93
C TYR A 317 -4.32 -4.98 -1.37
N LEU A 318 -5.41 -5.75 -1.36
CA LEU A 318 -5.42 -7.12 -0.84
C LEU A 318 -4.55 -8.05 -1.70
N ASN A 319 -4.59 -7.89 -3.03
CA ASN A 319 -3.70 -8.63 -3.92
C ASN A 319 -2.23 -8.29 -3.69
N PHE A 320 -1.90 -7.05 -3.32
CA PHE A 320 -0.55 -6.64 -2.94
C PHE A 320 -0.13 -7.18 -1.58
N ARG A 321 -1.01 -7.04 -0.58
CA ARG A 321 -0.79 -7.49 0.81
C ARG A 321 -0.58 -9.00 0.88
N GLU A 322 -1.28 -9.75 0.05
CA GLU A 322 -1.26 -11.21 0.05
C GLU A 322 -0.39 -11.81 -1.08
N ARG A 323 0.61 -11.03 -1.56
CA ARG A 323 1.59 -11.41 -2.60
C ARG A 323 2.39 -12.68 -2.30
N ALA A 324 2.38 -13.16 -1.06
CA ALA A 324 2.98 -14.43 -0.65
C ALA A 324 2.14 -15.66 -1.06
N GLY A 325 1.33 -15.58 -2.12
CA GLY A 325 0.71 -16.73 -2.77
C GLY A 325 -0.72 -17.08 -2.34
N TYR A 326 -1.46 -16.12 -1.79
CA TYR A 326 -2.89 -16.33 -1.54
C TYR A 326 -3.70 -16.22 -2.84
N THR A 327 -4.69 -17.10 -2.99
CA THR A 327 -5.77 -17.03 -3.98
C THR A 327 -7.02 -16.45 -3.33
N CYS A 328 -7.84 -15.73 -4.11
CA CYS A 328 -9.10 -15.19 -3.64
C CYS A 328 -10.25 -16.12 -4.00
N GLU A 329 -11.00 -16.58 -3.01
CA GLU A 329 -12.15 -17.46 -3.16
C GLU A 329 -13.43 -16.80 -2.63
N GLN A 330 -14.56 -17.20 -3.20
CA GLN A 330 -15.87 -16.75 -2.70
C GLN A 330 -16.47 -17.86 -1.82
N VAL A 331 -16.77 -17.53 -0.57
CA VAL A 331 -17.33 -18.48 0.41
C VAL A 331 -18.60 -17.92 1.05
N GLU A 332 -19.47 -18.82 1.50
CA GLU A 332 -20.65 -18.45 2.28
C GLU A 332 -20.24 -18.11 3.72
N PHE A 333 -20.65 -16.92 4.17
CA PHE A 333 -20.46 -16.44 5.53
C PHE A 333 -21.76 -16.53 6.30
N HIS A 334 -21.63 -16.95 7.56
CA HIS A 334 -22.72 -17.09 8.51
C HIS A 334 -22.54 -16.07 9.64
N PRO A 335 -23.33 -14.98 9.64
CA PRO A 335 -23.31 -13.97 10.70
C PRO A 335 -23.64 -14.55 12.08
N ASP A 336 -22.96 -14.05 13.12
CA ASP A 336 -23.19 -14.45 14.52
C ASP A 336 -24.54 -13.95 15.07
N ASP A 337 -25.05 -12.84 14.53
CA ASP A 337 -26.32 -12.24 14.94
C ASP A 337 -27.56 -12.97 14.40
N GLY A 338 -27.38 -14.08 13.67
CA GLY A 338 -28.44 -14.86 13.05
C GLY A 338 -29.04 -14.23 11.79
N SER A 339 -28.46 -13.15 11.27
CA SER A 339 -28.87 -12.59 9.98
C SER A 339 -28.58 -13.55 8.81
N PRO A 340 -29.27 -13.41 7.66
CA PRO A 340 -29.12 -14.34 6.54
C PRO A 340 -27.67 -14.46 6.05
N SER A 341 -27.25 -15.69 5.76
CA SER A 341 -25.94 -15.94 5.15
C SER A 341 -25.76 -15.17 3.85
N PHE A 342 -24.54 -14.76 3.56
CA PHE A 342 -24.18 -14.11 2.31
C PHE A 342 -22.79 -14.49 1.84
N ASN A 343 -22.54 -14.34 0.54
CA ASN A 343 -21.23 -14.62 -0.04
C ASN A 343 -20.26 -13.45 0.17
N LEU A 344 -19.02 -13.78 0.52
CA LEU A 344 -17.92 -12.83 0.63
C LEU A 344 -16.63 -13.39 0.01
N TYR A 345 -15.61 -12.56 -0.09
CA TYR A 345 -14.29 -12.93 -0.60
C TYR A 345 -13.34 -13.22 0.56
N VAL A 346 -12.61 -14.33 0.44
CA VAL A 346 -11.59 -14.76 1.39
C VAL A 346 -10.29 -15.04 0.63
N TYR A 347 -9.18 -14.58 1.17
CA TYR A 347 -7.85 -14.85 0.63
C TYR A 347 -7.32 -16.10 1.31
N ILE A 348 -6.99 -17.16 0.56
CA ILE A 348 -6.55 -18.47 1.08
C ILE A 348 -5.23 -18.86 0.40
N SER A 349 -4.31 -19.48 1.13
CA SER A 349 -2.96 -19.78 0.64
C SER A 349 -2.67 -21.27 0.80
N LEU A 350 -2.95 -22.07 -0.25
CA LEU A 350 -2.76 -23.53 -0.25
C LEU A 350 -1.77 -24.01 -1.32
N ASP A 351 -1.77 -23.39 -2.51
CA ASP A 351 -0.92 -23.80 -3.65
C ASP A 351 0.15 -22.74 -3.95
N ASN A 352 1.08 -22.53 -3.02
CA ASN A 352 2.17 -21.56 -3.20
C ASN A 352 3.47 -21.98 -2.50
N PRO A 353 4.63 -21.40 -2.87
CA PRO A 353 5.94 -21.77 -2.32
C PRO A 353 6.10 -21.52 -0.82
N TYR A 354 5.20 -20.77 -0.20
CA TYR A 354 5.23 -20.40 1.21
C TYR A 354 4.22 -21.21 2.03
N TYR A 355 3.39 -22.06 1.41
CA TYR A 355 2.58 -23.02 2.12
C TYR A 355 3.47 -24.13 2.71
N ASN A 356 3.54 -24.18 4.03
CA ASN A 356 4.43 -25.04 4.77
C ASN A 356 3.72 -25.60 6.03
N PRO A 357 2.95 -26.68 5.86
CA PRO A 357 2.44 -27.47 6.97
C PRO A 357 3.60 -28.06 7.78
N SER A 358 3.58 -27.78 9.07
CA SER A 358 4.62 -28.18 10.02
C SER A 358 3.97 -28.66 11.31
N ASP A 359 4.71 -29.46 12.09
CA ASP A 359 4.26 -29.81 13.43
C ASP A 359 4.28 -28.58 14.37
N MET A 360 3.61 -28.73 15.51
CA MET A 360 3.44 -27.63 16.46
C MET A 360 4.77 -27.12 17.02
N ASP A 361 5.75 -28.00 17.19
CA ASP A 361 7.03 -27.66 17.81
C ASP A 361 7.88 -26.84 16.85
N GLU A 362 7.87 -27.20 15.57
CA GLU A 362 8.50 -26.40 14.52
C GLU A 362 7.84 -25.02 14.40
N ILE A 363 6.49 -24.94 14.40
CA ILE A 363 5.75 -23.67 14.33
C ILE A 363 6.12 -22.77 15.51
N VAL A 364 6.12 -23.30 16.73
CA VAL A 364 6.49 -22.57 17.95
C VAL A 364 7.93 -22.06 17.85
N ASN A 365 8.86 -22.93 17.44
CA ASN A 365 10.28 -22.57 17.28
C ASN A 365 10.50 -21.47 16.23
N THR A 366 9.77 -21.50 15.12
CA THR A 366 9.79 -20.42 14.12
C THR A 366 9.27 -19.12 14.73
N ILE A 367 8.07 -19.14 15.32
CA ILE A 367 7.40 -17.93 15.82
C ILE A 367 8.22 -17.23 16.90
N ILE A 368 8.85 -17.97 17.80
CA ILE A 368 9.69 -17.39 18.87
C ILE A 368 10.92 -16.66 18.31
N ARG A 369 11.47 -17.11 17.18
CA ARG A 369 12.73 -16.60 16.63
C ARG A 369 12.56 -15.60 15.49
N SER A 370 11.35 -15.47 14.93
CA SER A 370 11.11 -14.66 13.75
C SER A 370 10.57 -13.25 14.07
N ARG A 371 11.09 -12.27 13.34
CA ARG A 371 10.68 -10.86 13.39
C ARG A 371 10.74 -10.28 11.99
N GLY A 372 9.71 -9.53 11.61
CA GLY A 372 9.69 -8.81 10.35
C GLY A 372 9.35 -7.33 10.53
N ARG A 373 9.11 -6.63 9.42
CA ARG A 373 8.78 -5.20 9.41
C ARG A 373 7.52 -4.84 10.20
N SER A 374 6.59 -5.79 10.35
CA SER A 374 5.32 -5.59 11.06
C SER A 374 5.36 -5.99 12.53
N GLY A 375 6.55 -6.25 13.09
CA GLY A 375 6.75 -6.64 14.48
C GLY A 375 7.23 -8.08 14.64
N THR A 376 7.22 -8.56 15.88
CA THR A 376 7.58 -9.95 16.16
C THR A 376 6.49 -10.89 15.68
N ASN A 377 6.88 -12.11 15.37
CA ASN A 377 5.89 -13.12 15.03
C ASN A 377 5.08 -13.57 16.25
N LEU A 378 5.72 -13.55 17.44
CA LEU A 378 5.06 -13.78 18.72
C LEU A 378 3.89 -12.81 18.93
N GLU A 379 4.10 -11.51 18.64
CA GLU A 379 3.04 -10.51 18.72
C GLU A 379 1.82 -10.87 17.85
N TYR A 380 2.07 -11.30 16.61
CA TYR A 380 1.01 -11.72 15.70
C TYR A 380 0.19 -12.88 16.27
N ALA A 381 0.87 -13.93 16.76
CA ALA A 381 0.22 -15.14 17.26
C ALA A 381 -0.61 -14.87 18.51
N LEU A 382 -0.02 -14.18 19.50
CA LEU A 382 -0.71 -13.91 20.78
C LEU A 382 -1.86 -12.90 20.61
N ARG A 383 -1.70 -11.90 19.75
CA ARG A 383 -2.79 -10.96 19.43
C ARG A 383 -3.93 -11.66 18.70
N LEU A 384 -3.64 -12.61 17.82
CA LEU A 384 -4.66 -13.39 17.14
C LEU A 384 -5.48 -14.25 18.13
N ALA A 385 -4.80 -14.92 19.06
CA ALA A 385 -5.46 -15.70 20.11
C ALA A 385 -6.38 -14.84 20.99
N ASP A 386 -5.88 -13.69 21.44
CA ASP A 386 -6.63 -12.75 22.25
C ASP A 386 -7.84 -12.14 21.51
N VAL A 387 -7.69 -11.73 20.25
CA VAL A 387 -8.83 -11.25 19.45
C VAL A 387 -9.85 -12.37 19.22
N GLN A 388 -9.40 -13.61 18.99
CA GLN A 388 -10.31 -14.74 18.81
C GLN A 388 -11.17 -15.00 20.05
N ARG A 389 -10.59 -14.97 21.26
CA ARG A 389 -11.35 -15.13 22.51
C ARG A 389 -12.41 -14.06 22.69
N ARG A 390 -12.09 -12.82 22.33
CA ARG A 390 -13.01 -11.67 22.45
C ARG A 390 -14.10 -11.71 21.39
N LEU A 391 -13.76 -12.13 20.18
CA LEU A 391 -14.67 -12.23 19.05
C LEU A 391 -15.68 -13.37 19.22
N ALA A 392 -15.23 -14.56 19.61
CA ALA A 392 -16.04 -15.77 19.65
C ALA A 392 -15.78 -16.57 20.94
N PRO A 393 -16.23 -16.07 22.12
CA PRO A 393 -15.92 -16.69 23.41
C PRO A 393 -16.51 -18.09 23.60
N HIS A 394 -17.50 -18.44 22.77
CA HIS A 394 -18.17 -19.75 22.77
C HIS A 394 -17.51 -20.75 21.81
N TYR A 395 -16.50 -20.34 21.05
CA TYR A 395 -15.78 -21.18 20.08
C TYR A 395 -14.34 -21.45 20.54
N TYR A 396 -13.92 -22.70 20.44
CA TYR A 396 -12.56 -23.11 20.80
C TYR A 396 -11.73 -23.44 19.54
N ASP A 397 -10.83 -22.53 19.17
CA ASP A 397 -9.86 -22.79 18.09
C ASP A 397 -8.71 -23.64 18.63
N HIS A 398 -8.84 -24.97 18.48
CA HIS A 398 -7.88 -25.94 19.04
C HIS A 398 -6.44 -25.69 18.60
N HIS A 399 -6.21 -25.31 17.34
CA HIS A 399 -4.86 -25.10 16.83
C HIS A 399 -4.26 -23.81 17.38
N LEU A 400 -5.02 -22.70 17.34
CA LEU A 400 -4.56 -21.40 17.81
C LEU A 400 -4.30 -21.38 19.32
N PHE A 401 -5.19 -21.98 20.11
CA PHE A 401 -5.06 -21.97 21.57
C PHE A 401 -4.03 -22.96 22.10
N GLU A 402 -3.82 -24.09 21.41
CA GLU A 402 -2.66 -24.94 21.72
C GLU A 402 -1.35 -24.23 21.35
N LEU A 403 -1.27 -23.60 20.17
CA LEU A 403 -0.09 -22.83 19.76
C LEU A 403 0.25 -21.73 20.77
N GLU A 404 -0.75 -20.95 21.19
CA GLU A 404 -0.59 -19.91 22.20
C GLU A 404 -0.04 -20.47 23.52
N ARG A 405 -0.63 -21.57 24.03
CA ARG A 405 -0.17 -22.23 25.25
C ARG A 405 1.31 -22.62 25.13
N ARG A 406 1.70 -23.25 24.01
CA ARG A 406 3.08 -23.66 23.74
C ARG A 406 4.04 -22.48 23.58
N LEU A 407 3.57 -21.37 22.99
CA LEU A 407 4.36 -20.14 22.86
C LEU A 407 4.61 -19.51 24.24
N LEU A 408 3.61 -19.45 25.11
CA LEU A 408 3.78 -18.94 26.47
C LEU A 408 4.75 -19.81 27.28
N ASP A 409 4.63 -21.15 27.20
CA ASP A 409 5.58 -22.09 27.82
C ASP A 409 7.01 -21.88 27.30
N ALA A 410 7.16 -21.66 25.99
CA ALA A 410 8.46 -21.39 25.35
C ALA A 410 9.03 -20.03 25.77
N CYS A 411 8.20 -18.98 25.87
CA CYS A 411 8.61 -17.66 26.36
C CYS A 411 9.16 -17.76 27.79
N ILE A 412 8.53 -18.55 28.66
CA ILE A 412 9.01 -18.80 30.02
C ILE A 412 10.35 -19.53 29.99
N SER A 413 10.41 -20.67 29.27
CA SER A 413 11.59 -21.54 29.23
C SER A 413 12.82 -20.84 28.67
N LEU A 414 12.62 -19.96 27.67
CA LEU A 414 13.69 -19.25 26.97
C LEU A 414 13.90 -17.81 27.47
N ARG A 415 13.11 -17.35 28.46
CA ARG A 415 13.13 -15.98 28.99
C ARG A 415 12.98 -14.93 27.89
N VAL A 416 11.99 -15.12 27.02
CA VAL A 416 11.70 -14.21 25.91
C VAL A 416 11.04 -12.95 26.46
N GLU A 417 11.62 -11.80 26.17
CA GLU A 417 11.03 -10.49 26.46
C GLU A 417 10.38 -9.92 25.20
N ASP A 418 9.06 -9.73 25.23
CA ASP A 418 8.30 -9.06 24.18
C ASP A 418 7.23 -8.16 24.79
N LYS A 419 7.05 -6.96 24.22
CA LYS A 419 6.06 -5.98 24.68
C LYS A 419 4.64 -6.55 24.65
N ILE A 420 4.32 -7.46 23.72
CA ILE A 420 2.97 -8.02 23.60
C ILE A 420 2.54 -8.76 24.88
N LEU A 421 3.49 -9.37 25.59
CA LEU A 421 3.23 -10.13 26.81
C LEU A 421 2.72 -9.19 27.90
N GLN A 422 3.33 -8.01 28.03
CA GLN A 422 2.88 -6.97 28.94
C GLN A 422 1.55 -6.34 28.49
N VAL A 423 1.43 -6.03 27.20
CA VAL A 423 0.24 -5.35 26.62
C VAL A 423 -1.03 -6.17 26.79
N LEU A 424 -0.96 -7.48 26.54
CA LEU A 424 -2.10 -8.38 26.73
C LEU A 424 -2.25 -8.87 28.17
N GLY A 425 -1.41 -8.38 29.09
CA GLY A 425 -1.49 -8.73 30.50
C GLY A 425 -1.13 -10.18 30.80
N TYR A 426 -0.40 -10.87 29.91
CA TYR A 426 0.27 -12.12 30.23
C TYR A 426 1.34 -11.81 31.27
N LYS A 427 1.00 -11.88 32.54
CA LYS A 427 1.98 -11.79 33.63
C LYS A 427 2.82 -13.07 33.57
N LEU A 428 3.93 -13.03 32.85
CA LEU A 428 4.91 -14.12 32.85
C LEU A 428 5.68 -14.21 34.18
N ASP A 429 5.53 -13.21 35.05
CA ASP A 429 6.29 -13.06 36.29
C ASP A 429 5.67 -13.77 37.52
N TYR A 430 4.52 -14.46 37.41
CA TYR A 430 3.91 -15.17 38.56
C TYR A 430 4.24 -16.67 38.64
N LEU A 431 5.11 -17.21 37.79
CA LEU A 431 5.63 -18.59 37.90
C LEU A 431 7.16 -18.65 38.05
N ALA A 432 7.84 -17.51 38.20
CA ALA A 432 9.26 -17.47 38.58
C ALA A 432 9.53 -18.01 40.01
N CYS A 433 8.48 -18.34 40.77
CA CYS A 433 8.57 -19.17 41.96
C CYS A 433 7.93 -20.53 41.68
N ASN A 434 8.70 -21.45 41.08
CA ASN A 434 8.64 -22.88 41.37
C ASN A 434 9.92 -23.57 40.90
N ALA A 435 11.05 -23.03 41.36
CA ALA A 435 12.15 -23.88 41.78
C ALA A 435 12.06 -23.96 43.30
N SER A 436 11.66 -25.13 43.81
CA SER A 436 11.57 -25.57 45.22
C SER A 436 10.28 -25.25 46.02
N SER A 437 9.64 -26.36 46.40
CA SER A 437 8.76 -26.64 47.56
C SER A 437 7.33 -26.08 47.64
N ASP A 438 6.38 -27.02 47.56
CA ASP A 438 5.16 -27.20 48.36
C ASP A 438 4.27 -25.99 48.66
N LYS A 439 3.21 -25.80 47.85
CA LYS A 439 1.78 -25.81 48.26
C LYS A 439 0.88 -25.32 47.13
N ALA A 440 0.03 -26.23 46.63
CA ALA A 440 -1.19 -25.87 45.92
C ALA A 440 -2.26 -25.36 46.90
N GLN A 441 -3.29 -24.70 46.35
CA GLN A 441 -4.53 -24.21 46.97
C GLN A 441 -4.42 -22.88 47.72
N ILE A 442 -4.97 -21.83 47.09
CA ILE A 442 -5.99 -20.91 47.62
C ILE A 442 -6.47 -20.01 46.45
N LEU A 443 -7.70 -20.27 45.98
CA LEU A 443 -8.70 -19.31 45.43
C LEU A 443 -8.32 -18.54 44.14
N ALA A 444 -8.92 -18.70 42.95
CA ALA A 444 -10.28 -19.07 42.58
C ALA A 444 -11.34 -18.28 43.37
N GLU A 445 -11.46 -16.95 43.18
CA GLU A 445 -12.67 -16.22 43.57
C GLU A 445 -12.93 -14.81 42.98
N ASP A 446 -12.01 -14.12 42.30
CA ASP A 446 -12.26 -12.71 41.90
C ASP A 446 -12.55 -12.46 40.41
N MET A 447 -13.26 -13.38 39.75
CA MET A 447 -14.15 -13.00 38.65
C MET A 447 -15.59 -13.11 39.17
N ILE A 448 -16.20 -11.98 39.54
CA ILE A 448 -17.62 -11.63 39.30
C ILE A 448 -18.00 -10.35 40.11
N PHE A 449 -18.58 -9.37 39.40
CA PHE A 449 -19.36 -8.18 39.80
C PHE A 449 -18.73 -6.76 39.93
N SER A 450 -19.29 -5.90 39.06
CA SER A 450 -19.74 -4.49 39.23
C SER A 450 -18.95 -3.45 38.40
N LYS A 451 -19.49 -2.96 37.28
CA LYS A 451 -20.46 -1.86 37.09
C LYS A 451 -19.97 -0.48 37.54
N ALA A 452 -20.08 0.45 36.59
CA ALA A 452 -20.23 1.91 36.68
C ALA A 452 -18.96 2.76 36.95
N GLY A 453 -18.80 3.76 36.09
CA GLY A 453 -17.74 4.77 36.08
C GLY A 453 -17.60 5.33 34.68
#